data_AF-A0A448MTF0-F1
#
_entry.id   AF-A0A448MTF0-F1
#
_cell.length_a   1.000
_cell.length_b   1.000
_cell.length_c   1.000
_cell.angle_alpha   90.00
_cell.angle_beta   90.00
_cell.angle_gamma   90.00
#
_symmetry.space_group_name_H-M   'P 1'
#
loop_
_entity.id
_entity.type
_entity.pdbx_description
1 polymer ?
#
loop_
_entity_poly.entity_id
_entity_poly.type
_entity_poly.pdbx_seq_one_letter_code
_entity_poly.pdbx_strand_id
1 'polypeptide(L)'
;MEEVWKSEKATLSGSQHIKQELDAAKTEMEQARRAGDLSKMSELQYGRIPELEKQLAQAETSEGKEMSLLRYRVTDEEIAEVLSKATGIPVSKMMEGEKEKLLRMEEELHKRVIGQNEAVDAVANAIRRSRAGLSDPNRPIGSFLFLGPTGVGKTELCKPWQNSSLTVMMRWYVSICLNLWKNTVFPA
;
A
#
# COMPACT_ATOMS: atom_id res chain seq x y z
N MET A 1 11.22 -10.71 -35.17
CA MET A 1 10.67 -10.05 -33.97
C MET A 1 9.16 -10.28 -33.83
N GLU A 2 8.38 -10.20 -34.91
CA GLU A 2 6.92 -10.35 -34.84
C GLU A 2 6.45 -11.76 -34.44
N GLU A 3 7.19 -12.81 -34.83
CA GLU A 3 6.89 -14.20 -34.45
C GLU A 3 7.09 -14.46 -32.96
N VAL A 4 8.15 -13.91 -32.35
CA VAL A 4 8.44 -14.04 -30.91
C VAL A 4 7.35 -13.36 -30.08
N TRP A 5 6.90 -12.17 -30.50
CA TRP A 5 5.78 -11.47 -29.85
C TRP A 5 4.46 -12.24 -29.96
N LYS A 6 4.17 -12.82 -31.14
CA LYS A 6 2.96 -13.65 -31.33
C LYS A 6 3.00 -14.91 -30.48
N SER A 7 4.15 -15.56 -30.33
CA SER A 7 4.30 -16.74 -29.46
C SER A 7 4.16 -16.38 -27.98
N GLU A 8 4.79 -15.30 -27.52
CA GLU A 8 4.66 -14.86 -26.12
C GLU A 8 3.21 -14.46 -25.77
N LYS A 9 2.54 -13.76 -26.69
CA LYS A 9 1.12 -13.38 -26.53
C LYS A 9 0.19 -14.61 -26.53
N ALA A 10 0.49 -15.62 -27.35
CA ALA A 10 -0.31 -16.85 -27.38
C ALA A 10 -0.20 -17.62 -26.06
N THR A 11 0.99 -17.71 -25.47
CA THR A 11 1.20 -18.34 -24.16
C THR A 11 0.41 -17.61 -23.07
N LEU A 12 0.50 -16.27 -23.02
CA LEU A 12 -0.25 -15.46 -22.05
C LEU A 12 -1.77 -15.58 -22.20
N SER A 13 -2.26 -15.56 -23.44
CA SER A 13 -3.69 -15.73 -23.71
C SER A 13 -4.18 -17.11 -23.29
N GLY A 14 -3.35 -18.14 -23.40
CA GLY A 14 -3.64 -19.50 -22.92
C GLY A 14 -3.79 -19.54 -21.41
N SER A 15 -2.81 -19.01 -20.68
CA SER A 15 -2.87 -18.94 -19.20
C SER A 15 -4.04 -18.10 -18.70
N GLN A 16 -4.35 -16.99 -19.39
CA GLN A 16 -5.51 -16.16 -19.07
C GLN A 16 -6.82 -16.92 -19.29
N HIS A 17 -6.93 -17.72 -20.35
CA HIS A 17 -8.11 -18.52 -20.62
C HIS A 17 -8.32 -19.62 -19.56
N ILE A 18 -7.25 -20.34 -19.18
CA ILE A 18 -7.30 -21.35 -18.10
C ILE A 18 -7.75 -20.72 -16.78
N LYS A 19 -7.25 -19.52 -16.47
CA LYS A 19 -7.65 -18.78 -15.26
C LYS A 19 -9.13 -18.38 -15.30
N GLN A 20 -9.63 -17.94 -16.45
CA GLN A 20 -11.05 -17.63 -16.63
C GLN A 20 -11.94 -18.87 -16.45
N GLU A 21 -11.53 -20.02 -17.01
CA GLU A 21 -12.24 -21.28 -16.80
C GLU A 21 -12.25 -21.71 -15.33
N LEU A 22 -11.13 -21.52 -14.61
CA LEU A 22 -11.04 -21.82 -13.19
C LEU A 22 -11.98 -20.94 -12.35
N ASP A 23 -12.03 -19.64 -12.64
CA ASP A 23 -12.92 -18.70 -11.95
C ASP A 23 -14.40 -19.00 -12.26
N ALA A 24 -14.71 -19.40 -13.49
CA ALA A 24 -16.04 -19.86 -13.88
C ALA A 24 -16.42 -21.13 -13.12
N ALA A 25 -15.55 -22.15 -13.08
CA ALA A 25 -15.78 -23.40 -12.35
C ALA A 25 -15.96 -23.17 -10.84
N LYS A 26 -15.21 -22.25 -10.24
CA LYS A 26 -15.38 -21.85 -8.83
C LYS A 26 -16.74 -21.18 -8.60
N THR A 27 -17.18 -20.34 -9.53
CA THR A 27 -18.49 -19.71 -9.48
C THR A 27 -19.62 -20.72 -9.63
N GLU A 28 -19.50 -21.67 -10.56
CA GLU A 28 -20.46 -22.76 -10.77
C GLU A 28 -20.56 -23.67 -9.55
N MET A 29 -19.43 -23.97 -8.88
CA MET A 29 -19.43 -24.74 -7.63
C MET A 29 -20.21 -24.01 -6.52
N GLU A 30 -20.01 -22.70 -6.37
CA GLU A 30 -20.77 -21.88 -5.41
C GLU A 30 -22.26 -21.81 -5.76
N GLN A 31 -22.60 -21.77 -7.06
CA GLN A 31 -24.00 -21.86 -7.50
C GLN A 31 -24.62 -23.23 -7.20
N ALA A 32 -23.91 -24.33 -7.48
CA ALA A 32 -24.34 -25.69 -7.17
C ALA A 32 -24.53 -25.89 -5.66
N ARG A 33 -23.63 -25.32 -4.85
CA ARG A 33 -23.74 -25.30 -3.39
C ARG A 33 -25.00 -24.59 -2.91
N ARG A 34 -25.35 -23.44 -3.51
CA ARG A 34 -26.59 -22.70 -3.19
C ARG A 34 -27.85 -23.43 -3.65
N ALA A 35 -27.77 -24.12 -4.79
CA ALA A 35 -28.89 -24.90 -5.33
C ALA A 35 -29.07 -26.27 -4.66
N GLY A 36 -28.10 -26.72 -3.85
CA GLY A 36 -28.12 -28.03 -3.21
C GLY A 36 -27.78 -29.20 -4.15
N ASP A 37 -27.21 -28.94 -5.32
CA ASP A 37 -26.78 -29.97 -6.27
C ASP A 37 -25.41 -30.55 -5.86
N LEU A 38 -25.47 -31.55 -4.98
CA LEU A 38 -24.29 -32.23 -4.44
C LEU A 38 -23.51 -33.00 -5.50
N SER A 39 -24.17 -33.45 -6.57
CA SER A 39 -23.53 -34.22 -7.64
C SER A 39 -22.57 -33.33 -8.43
N LYS A 40 -23.07 -32.18 -8.92
CA LYS A 40 -22.25 -31.22 -9.65
C LYS A 40 -21.17 -30.59 -8.77
N MET A 41 -21.48 -30.34 -7.49
CA MET A 41 -20.48 -29.83 -6.55
C MET A 41 -19.29 -30.79 -6.41
N SER A 42 -19.54 -32.09 -6.27
CA SER A 42 -18.48 -33.11 -6.15
C SER A 42 -17.65 -33.22 -7.44
N GLU A 43 -18.29 -33.21 -8.60
CA GLU A 43 -17.62 -33.27 -9.90
C GLU A 43 -16.70 -32.05 -10.11
N LEU A 44 -17.18 -30.85 -9.80
CA LEU A 44 -16.39 -29.62 -9.91
C LEU A 44 -15.23 -29.61 -8.89
N GLN A 45 -15.51 -29.97 -7.64
CA GLN A 45 -14.55 -29.93 -6.54
C GLN A 45 -13.40 -30.94 -6.70
N TYR A 46 -13.69 -32.16 -7.13
CA TYR A 46 -12.69 -33.25 -7.22
C TYR A 46 -12.22 -33.56 -8.64
N GLY A 47 -12.93 -33.09 -9.67
CA GLY A 47 -12.57 -33.30 -11.07
C GLY A 47 -12.01 -32.03 -11.70
N ARG A 48 -12.89 -31.09 -12.04
CA ARG A 48 -12.56 -29.98 -12.94
C ARG A 48 -11.64 -28.93 -12.31
N ILE A 49 -11.90 -28.51 -11.07
CA ILE A 49 -11.10 -27.47 -10.40
C ILE A 49 -9.63 -27.93 -10.20
N PRO A 50 -9.35 -29.13 -9.64
CA PRO A 50 -7.98 -29.60 -9.50
C PRO A 50 -7.24 -29.78 -10.83
N GLU A 51 -7.95 -30.20 -11.88
CA GLU A 51 -7.38 -30.33 -13.23
C GLU A 51 -6.94 -28.97 -13.78
N LEU A 52 -7.81 -27.96 -13.70
CA LEU A 52 -7.52 -26.60 -14.15
C LEU A 52 -6.41 -25.94 -13.31
N GLU A 53 -6.38 -26.15 -11.99
CA GLU A 53 -5.29 -25.65 -11.13
C GLU A 53 -3.94 -26.28 -11.49
N LYS A 54 -3.92 -27.58 -11.83
CA LYS A 54 -2.70 -28.26 -12.29
C LYS A 54 -2.25 -27.74 -13.65
N GLN A 55 -3.18 -27.51 -14.59
CA GLN A 55 -2.86 -26.94 -15.90
C GLN A 55 -2.32 -25.51 -15.78
N LEU A 56 -2.92 -24.69 -14.91
CA LEU A 56 -2.46 -23.34 -14.62
C LEU A 56 -1.05 -23.34 -14.03
N ALA A 57 -0.78 -24.21 -13.05
CA ALA A 57 0.56 -24.32 -12.46
C ALA A 57 1.64 -24.74 -13.47
N GLN A 58 1.29 -25.62 -14.42
CA GLN A 58 2.18 -26.02 -15.52
C GLN A 58 2.45 -24.86 -16.50
N ALA A 59 1.42 -24.08 -16.82
CA ALA A 59 1.54 -22.90 -17.67
C ALA A 59 2.39 -21.81 -17.00
N GLU A 60 2.15 -21.51 -15.72
CA GLU A 60 2.93 -20.52 -14.94
C GLU A 60 4.41 -20.92 -14.78
N THR A 61 4.70 -22.21 -14.62
CA THR A 61 6.09 -22.71 -14.55
C THR A 61 6.80 -22.53 -15.89
N SER A 62 6.07 -22.67 -17.00
CA SER A 62 6.60 -22.48 -18.37
C SER A 62 6.84 -21.00 -18.69
N GLU A 63 6.00 -20.11 -18.16
CA GLU A 63 6.15 -18.64 -18.23
C GLU A 63 7.28 -18.08 -17.35
N GLY A 64 7.75 -18.85 -16.36
CA GLY A 64 8.87 -18.47 -15.50
C GLY A 64 10.23 -18.37 -16.22
N LYS A 65 10.35 -18.89 -17.45
CA LYS A 65 11.51 -18.66 -18.32
C LYS A 65 11.37 -17.29 -18.97
N GLU A 66 12.25 -16.36 -18.56
CA GLU A 66 12.41 -14.97 -19.03
C GLU A 66 11.64 -14.61 -20.32
N MET A 67 10.43 -14.10 -20.16
CA MET A 67 9.73 -13.38 -21.22
C MET A 67 10.32 -11.98 -21.31
N SER A 68 11.14 -11.73 -22.34
CA SER A 68 11.90 -10.48 -22.48
C SER A 68 11.07 -9.33 -23.06
N LEU A 69 10.04 -9.60 -23.88
CA LEU A 69 9.27 -8.55 -24.56
C LEU A 69 7.97 -8.19 -23.83
N LEU A 70 7.43 -9.07 -22.98
CA LEU A 70 6.19 -8.86 -22.23
C LEU A 70 6.42 -9.04 -20.73
N ARG A 71 6.60 -7.92 -20.03
CA ARG A 71 6.72 -7.87 -18.57
C ARG A 71 5.31 -7.89 -17.96
N TYR A 72 4.83 -9.07 -17.59
CA TYR A 72 3.51 -9.26 -16.98
C TYR A 72 3.53 -9.28 -15.44
N ARG A 73 4.71 -9.39 -14.82
CA ARG A 73 4.84 -9.34 -13.36
C ARG A 73 4.85 -7.90 -12.88
N VAL A 74 3.83 -7.55 -12.10
CA VAL A 74 3.77 -6.27 -11.40
C VAL A 74 4.80 -6.28 -10.27
N THR A 75 5.85 -5.48 -10.41
CA THR A 75 6.88 -5.29 -9.38
C THR A 75 6.53 -4.09 -8.49
N ASP A 76 7.16 -4.02 -7.31
CA ASP A 76 7.02 -2.89 -6.39
C ASP A 76 7.34 -1.55 -7.06
N GLU A 77 8.26 -1.55 -8.02
CA GLU A 77 8.67 -0.38 -8.80
C GLU A 77 7.52 0.16 -9.67
N GLU A 78 6.75 -0.74 -10.31
CA GLU A 78 5.60 -0.37 -11.16
C GLU A 78 4.47 0.22 -10.33
N ILE A 79 4.21 -0.37 -9.15
CA ILE A 79 3.24 0.15 -8.19
C ILE A 79 3.68 1.53 -7.70
N ALA A 80 4.97 1.69 -7.37
CA ALA A 80 5.51 2.96 -6.90
C ALA A 80 5.43 4.04 -7.98
N GLU A 81 5.64 3.73 -9.27
CA GLU A 81 5.51 4.70 -10.36
C GLU A 81 4.07 5.21 -10.49
N VAL A 82 3.08 4.31 -10.44
CA VAL A 82 1.66 4.68 -10.50
C VAL A 82 1.27 5.54 -9.30
N LEU A 83 1.69 5.16 -8.10
CA LEU A 83 1.44 5.92 -6.88
C LEU A 83 2.17 7.26 -6.88
N SER A 84 3.37 7.33 -7.44
CA SER A 84 4.13 8.58 -7.59
C SER A 84 3.41 9.57 -8.50
N LYS A 85 2.89 9.11 -9.65
CA LYS A 85 2.06 9.93 -10.54
C LYS A 85 0.78 10.43 -9.87
N ALA A 86 0.15 9.59 -9.04
CA ALA A 86 -1.08 9.95 -8.34
C ALA A 86 -0.86 10.90 -7.14
N THR A 87 0.24 10.73 -6.40
CA THR A 87 0.50 11.45 -5.13
C THR A 87 1.47 12.61 -5.27
N GLY A 88 2.28 12.64 -6.33
CA GLY A 88 3.39 13.58 -6.51
C GLY A 88 4.61 13.29 -5.62
N ILE A 89 4.64 12.17 -4.89
CA ILE A 89 5.78 11.78 -4.06
C ILE A 89 6.80 11.04 -4.93
N PRO A 90 8.09 11.43 -4.96
CA PRO A 90 9.11 10.74 -5.75
C PRO A 90 9.27 9.27 -5.35
N VAL A 91 9.42 8.39 -6.35
CA VAL A 91 9.66 6.95 -6.14
C VAL A 91 10.86 6.70 -5.22
N SER A 92 11.91 7.52 -5.33
CA SER A 92 13.08 7.44 -4.45
C SER A 92 12.75 7.59 -2.96
N LYS A 93 11.74 8.38 -2.60
CA LYS A 93 11.27 8.56 -1.23
C LYS A 93 10.30 7.47 -0.76
N MET A 94 9.69 6.75 -1.70
CA MET A 94 8.78 5.63 -1.41
C MET A 94 9.53 4.31 -1.24
N MET A 95 10.59 4.12 -2.02
CA MET A 95 11.47 2.96 -1.95
C MET A 95 12.48 3.06 -0.79
N GLU A 96 12.62 4.23 -0.17
CA GLU A 96 13.45 4.41 1.02
C GLU A 96 12.89 3.59 2.19
N GLY A 97 13.74 2.74 2.78
CA GLY A 97 13.35 1.89 3.90
C GLY A 97 12.89 2.72 5.10
N GLU A 98 11.72 2.39 5.65
CA GLU A 98 11.13 3.09 6.79
C GLU A 98 12.11 3.16 7.99
N LYS A 99 12.89 2.11 8.21
CA LYS A 99 13.91 2.07 9.27
C LYS A 99 14.97 3.16 9.13
N GLU A 100 15.51 3.38 7.93
CA GLU A 100 16.58 4.36 7.71
C GLU A 100 16.04 5.79 7.87
N LYS A 101 14.81 6.01 7.41
CA LYS A 101 14.07 7.26 7.62
C LYS A 101 13.83 7.58 9.10
N LEU A 102 13.53 6.56 9.91
CA LEU A 102 13.36 6.71 11.37
C LEU A 102 14.68 6.98 12.09
N LEU A 103 15.80 6.44 11.59
CA LEU A 103 17.13 6.71 12.14
C LEU A 103 17.54 8.17 11.88
N ARG A 104 17.31 8.69 10.66
CA ARG A 104 17.63 10.07 10.28
C ARG A 104 16.59 11.11 10.69
N MET A 105 15.54 10.71 11.39
CA MET A 105 14.40 11.57 11.72
C MET A 105 14.81 12.81 12.53
N GLU A 106 15.67 12.65 13.52
CA GLU A 106 16.14 13.76 14.38
C GLU A 106 16.92 14.80 13.56
N GLU A 107 17.82 14.34 12.67
CA GLU A 107 18.59 15.20 11.77
C GLU A 107 17.67 15.98 10.81
N GLU A 108 16.67 15.32 10.22
CA GLU A 108 15.70 15.97 9.34
C GLU A 108 14.84 17.01 10.05
N LEU A 109 14.50 16.78 11.33
CA LEU A 109 13.76 17.74 12.14
C LEU A 109 14.62 18.95 12.50
N HIS A 110 15.88 18.74 12.84
CA HIS A 110 16.84 19.81 13.15
C HIS A 110 17.14 20.74 11.96
N LYS A 111 16.96 20.27 10.71
CA LYS A 111 17.05 21.15 9.53
C LYS A 111 15.99 22.25 9.50
N ARG A 112 14.86 22.06 10.18
CA ARG A 112 13.73 23.00 10.20
C ARG A 112 13.51 23.65 11.55
N VAL A 113 13.86 22.95 12.62
CA VAL A 113 13.72 23.41 14.00
C VAL A 113 15.10 23.70 14.57
N ILE A 114 15.36 24.99 14.80
CA ILE A 114 16.61 25.44 15.40
C ILE A 114 16.46 25.37 16.93
N GLY A 115 17.28 24.55 17.57
CA GLY A 115 17.22 24.29 19.01
C GLY A 115 16.13 23.29 19.41
N GLN A 116 15.73 23.32 20.70
CA GLN A 116 14.69 22.43 21.25
C GLN A 116 15.01 20.92 21.15
N ASN A 117 16.28 20.53 21.39
CA ASN A 117 16.76 19.15 21.29
C ASN A 117 15.89 18.16 22.09
N GLU A 118 15.53 18.51 23.33
CA GLU A 118 14.70 17.68 24.19
C GLU A 118 13.31 17.40 23.59
N ALA A 119 12.70 18.39 22.92
CA ALA A 119 11.42 18.22 22.27
C ALA A 119 11.54 17.34 21.01
N VAL A 120 12.60 17.49 20.23
CA VAL A 120 12.86 16.68 19.03
C VAL A 120 13.09 15.21 19.44
N ASP A 121 13.94 14.98 20.44
CA ASP A 121 14.26 13.64 20.96
C ASP A 121 13.02 12.95 21.54
N ALA A 122 12.21 13.65 22.33
CA ALA A 122 10.99 13.09 22.93
C ALA A 122 9.99 12.63 21.86
N VAL A 123 9.83 13.41 20.78
CA VAL A 123 8.90 13.07 19.71
C VAL A 123 9.47 11.96 18.83
N ALA A 124 10.75 12.03 18.44
CA ALA A 124 11.40 10.98 17.65
C ALA A 124 11.33 9.61 18.36
N ASN A 125 11.58 9.58 19.66
CA ASN A 125 11.46 8.36 20.47
C ASN A 125 10.03 7.82 20.52
N ALA A 126 9.02 8.68 20.66
CA ALA A 126 7.63 8.25 20.64
C ALA A 126 7.23 7.65 19.28
N ILE A 127 7.64 8.26 18.17
CA ILE A 127 7.36 7.71 16.83
C ILE A 127 8.08 6.38 16.62
N ARG A 128 9.36 6.27 17.01
CA ARG A 128 10.12 5.01 16.95
C ARG A 128 9.44 3.90 17.77
N ARG A 129 8.97 4.19 18.98
CA ARG A 129 8.23 3.23 19.82
C ARG A 129 6.92 2.77 19.18
N SER A 130 6.16 3.69 18.59
CA SER A 130 4.91 3.35 17.91
C SER A 130 5.16 2.49 16.67
N ARG A 131 6.17 2.83 15.85
CA ARG A 131 6.54 2.05 14.65
C ARG A 131 7.18 0.71 14.96
N ALA A 132 7.85 0.57 16.11
CA ALA A 132 8.36 -0.70 16.61
C ALA A 132 7.28 -1.63 17.20
N GLY A 133 6.01 -1.19 17.23
CA GLY A 133 4.91 -1.97 17.82
C GLY A 133 4.95 -2.06 19.34
N LEU A 134 5.77 -1.23 20.00
CA LEU A 134 5.88 -1.15 21.46
C LEU A 134 4.77 -0.31 22.10
N SER A 135 3.83 0.20 21.30
CA SER A 135 2.70 1.03 21.72
C SER A 135 1.37 0.36 21.37
N ASP A 136 0.34 0.63 22.16
CA ASP A 136 -1.02 0.14 21.94
C ASP A 136 -1.54 0.55 20.54
N PRO A 137 -1.96 -0.40 19.69
CA PRO A 137 -2.49 -0.11 18.35
C PRO A 137 -3.72 0.80 18.34
N ASN A 138 -4.49 0.85 19.43
CA ASN A 138 -5.69 1.68 19.53
C ASN A 138 -5.39 3.13 19.96
N ARG A 139 -4.13 3.46 20.21
CA ARG A 139 -3.70 4.79 20.63
C ARG A 139 -3.00 5.55 19.48
N PRO A 140 -3.08 6.89 19.45
CA PRO A 140 -2.35 7.67 18.47
C PRO A 140 -0.83 7.44 18.60
N ILE A 141 -0.11 7.58 17.48
CA ILE A 141 1.35 7.39 17.36
C ILE A 141 2.12 8.16 18.46
N GLY A 142 1.62 9.32 18.86
CA GLY A 142 2.06 10.06 20.04
C GLY A 142 1.11 11.22 20.34
N SER A 143 0.96 11.55 21.63
CA SER A 143 0.26 12.75 22.09
C SER A 143 1.26 13.65 22.79
N PHE A 144 1.41 14.88 22.31
CA PHE A 144 2.41 15.82 22.80
C PHE A 144 1.74 17.11 23.23
N LEU A 145 2.12 17.61 24.40
CA LEU A 145 1.69 18.91 24.92
C LEU A 145 2.90 19.86 24.95
N PHE A 146 2.96 20.79 24.00
CA PHE A 146 4.07 21.74 23.90
C PHE A 146 3.86 22.97 24.79
N LEU A 147 4.55 23.04 25.92
CA LEU A 147 4.51 24.16 26.88
C LEU A 147 5.68 25.14 26.65
N GLY A 148 5.51 26.41 27.05
CA GLY A 148 6.50 27.49 26.80
C GLY A 148 5.95 28.79 26.19
N PRO A 149 6.81 29.81 25.99
CA PRO A 149 6.42 31.13 25.47
C PRO A 149 5.99 31.07 23.99
N THR A 150 5.25 32.07 23.53
CA THR A 150 4.84 32.21 22.12
C THR A 150 6.03 32.63 21.25
N GLY A 151 6.07 32.20 19.98
CA GLY A 151 7.11 32.59 19.02
C GLY A 151 8.38 31.73 18.99
N VAL A 152 8.55 30.75 19.88
CA VAL A 152 9.73 29.85 19.92
C VAL A 152 9.67 28.65 18.96
N GLY A 153 8.76 28.66 17.98
CA GLY A 153 8.68 27.59 16.98
C GLY A 153 7.93 26.32 17.41
N LYS A 154 7.09 26.34 18.45
CA LYS A 154 6.23 25.18 18.81
C LYS A 154 5.30 24.73 17.67
N THR A 155 4.81 25.69 16.89
CA THR A 155 3.98 25.41 15.71
C THR A 155 4.84 24.95 14.54
N GLU A 156 6.07 25.46 14.42
CA GLU A 156 7.05 25.01 13.43
C GLU A 156 7.50 23.57 13.70
N LEU A 157 7.56 23.14 14.97
CA LEU A 157 7.75 21.74 15.34
C LEU A 157 6.62 20.86 14.80
N CYS A 158 5.39 21.35 14.64
CA CYS A 158 4.25 20.53 14.18
C CYS A 158 4.23 20.29 12.64
N LYS A 159 4.75 21.24 11.85
CA LYS A 159 4.69 21.20 10.38
C LYS A 159 5.50 20.07 9.72
N PRO A 160 6.74 19.74 10.16
CA PRO A 160 7.52 18.63 9.60
C PRO A 160 6.78 17.29 9.67
N TRP A 161 6.04 17.04 10.76
CA TRP A 161 5.27 15.79 10.94
C TRP A 161 4.15 15.62 9.92
N GLN A 162 3.59 16.73 9.42
CA GLN A 162 2.56 16.71 8.38
C GLN A 162 3.08 16.17 7.04
N ASN A 163 4.37 16.37 6.74
CA ASN A 163 4.92 16.10 5.43
C ASN A 163 5.77 14.82 5.36
N SER A 164 6.16 14.24 6.50
CA SER A 164 7.20 13.21 6.54
C SER A 164 6.72 11.76 6.45
N SER A 165 5.42 11.43 6.40
CA SER A 165 4.94 10.08 6.01
C SER A 165 3.40 9.92 6.05
N LEU A 166 2.68 10.92 6.56
CA LEU A 166 1.25 10.83 6.84
C LEU A 166 0.35 11.41 5.73
N THR A 167 0.90 11.68 4.54
CA THR A 167 0.24 12.48 3.49
C THR A 167 -1.04 11.85 2.93
N VAL A 168 -1.21 10.53 2.98
CA VAL A 168 -2.43 9.90 2.45
C VAL A 168 -3.62 10.03 3.42
N MET A 169 -3.39 9.87 4.73
CA MET A 169 -4.48 9.87 5.72
C MET A 169 -4.74 11.26 6.31
N MET A 170 -3.69 12.07 6.51
CA MET A 170 -3.79 13.34 7.21
C MET A 170 -4.29 14.47 6.32
N ARG A 171 -4.10 14.39 4.99
CA ARG A 171 -4.66 15.37 4.04
C ARG A 171 -6.18 15.29 3.95
N TRP A 172 -6.75 14.10 4.10
CA TRP A 172 -8.20 13.91 4.23
C TRP A 172 -8.71 14.40 5.60
N TYR A 173 -8.03 14.04 6.69
CA TYR A 173 -8.47 14.44 8.04
C TYR A 173 -8.39 15.95 8.27
N VAL A 174 -7.30 16.60 7.83
CA VAL A 174 -7.14 18.06 7.93
C VAL A 174 -8.13 18.77 7.02
N SER A 175 -8.41 18.29 5.80
CA SER A 175 -9.44 18.92 4.94
C SER A 175 -10.86 18.78 5.48
N ILE A 176 -11.18 17.68 6.16
CA ILE A 176 -12.48 17.48 6.83
C ILE A 176 -12.59 18.39 8.06
N CYS A 177 -11.56 18.46 8.90
CA CYS A 177 -11.57 19.34 10.07
C CYS A 177 -11.56 20.83 9.70
N LEU A 178 -10.82 21.24 8.65
CA LEU A 178 -10.83 22.63 8.19
C LEU A 178 -12.18 23.02 7.58
N ASN A 179 -12.85 22.11 6.86
CA ASN A 179 -14.20 22.35 6.33
C ASN A 179 -15.27 22.33 7.43
N LEU A 180 -15.17 21.46 8.43
CA LEU A 180 -16.08 21.48 9.58
C LEU A 180 -15.95 22.77 10.39
N TRP A 181 -14.73 23.26 10.59
CA TRP A 181 -14.47 24.49 11.35
C TRP A 181 -14.92 25.75 10.61
N LYS A 182 -14.73 25.82 9.28
CA LYS A 182 -15.25 26.92 8.45
C LYS A 182 -16.78 26.99 8.43
N ASN A 183 -17.47 25.84 8.41
CA ASN A 183 -18.95 25.80 8.37
C ASN A 183 -19.63 25.98 9.74
N THR A 184 -18.91 25.92 10.85
CA THR A 184 -19.50 26.06 12.19
C THR A 184 -19.22 27.40 12.86
N VAL A 185 -18.18 28.13 12.45
CA VAL A 185 -17.71 29.34 13.18
C VAL A 185 -18.02 30.65 12.46
N PHE A 186 -18.43 30.64 11.18
CA PHE A 186 -18.91 31.82 10.46
C PHE A 186 -20.10 31.48 9.56
N PRO A 187 -21.35 31.48 10.06
CA PRO A 187 -22.48 31.84 9.22
C PRO A 187 -22.42 33.36 8.94
N ALA A 188 -22.91 33.76 7.77
CA ALA A 188 -22.91 35.13 7.24
C ALA A 188 -23.31 36.23 8.24
#